data_AF-A0A1Z4BKR0-F1
#
_entry.id   AF-A0A1Z4BKR0-F1
#
_cell.length_a   1.000
_cell.length_b   1.000
_cell.length_c   1.000
_cell.angle_alpha   90.00
_cell.angle_beta   90.00
_cell.angle_gamma   90.00
#
_symmetry.space_group_name_H-M   'P 1'
#
loop_
_entity.id
_entity.type
_entity.pdbx_description
1 polymer ?
#
loop_
_entity_poly.entity_id
_entity_poly.type
_entity_poly.pdbx_seq_one_letter_code
_entity_poly.pdbx_strand_id
1 'polypeptide(L)'
;MKTTFDIDDINIIIKSYNPDIITIDKYSSGLRRLLLFLYSKKNKEVLYIVFLGSRFIKADFSWKNPCLSISYNEDKQEVILEDKNNDFKIISSGGIILLKGKPNEFENIFDNW
;
A
#
# COMPACT_ATOMS: atom_id res chain seq x y z
N MET A 1 6.94 -8.99 12.45
CA MET A 1 6.66 -8.05 11.34
C MET A 1 7.95 -7.42 10.80
N LYS A 2 8.11 -7.36 9.48
CA LYS A 2 9.20 -6.65 8.78
C LYS A 2 8.66 -5.36 8.15
N THR A 3 9.41 -4.28 8.26
CA THR A 3 9.08 -2.97 7.68
C THR A 3 10.06 -2.63 6.56
N THR A 4 9.59 -1.98 5.50
CA THR A 4 10.41 -1.54 4.36
C THR A 4 9.94 -0.16 3.90
N PHE A 5 10.89 0.74 3.66
CA PHE A 5 10.64 2.15 3.34
C PHE A 5 11.10 2.53 1.95
N ASP A 6 12.13 1.85 1.42
CA ASP A 6 12.67 2.12 0.10
C ASP A 6 11.70 1.68 -1.00
N ILE A 7 11.45 2.57 -1.97
CA ILE A 7 10.42 2.36 -3.00
C ILE A 7 10.77 1.20 -3.93
N ASP A 8 12.06 1.04 -4.28
CA ASP A 8 12.49 -0.01 -5.20
C ASP A 8 12.38 -1.38 -4.53
N ASP A 9 12.78 -1.48 -3.26
CA ASP A 9 12.58 -2.70 -2.46
C ASP A 9 11.09 -3.03 -2.31
N ILE A 10 10.24 -2.03 -2.04
CA ILE A 10 8.79 -2.22 -1.94
C ILE A 10 8.21 -2.78 -3.25
N ASN A 11 8.59 -2.20 -4.40
CA ASN A 11 8.16 -2.68 -5.71
C ASN A 11 8.58 -4.13 -5.96
N ILE A 12 9.82 -4.50 -5.62
CA ILE A 12 10.33 -5.88 -5.76
C ILE A 12 9.50 -6.84 -4.90
N ILE A 13 9.22 -6.46 -3.65
CA ILE A 13 8.44 -7.28 -2.71
C ILE A 13 7.01 -7.46 -3.20
N ILE A 14 6.31 -6.40 -3.61
CA ILE A 14 4.94 -6.47 -4.10
C ILE A 14 4.85 -7.35 -5.35
N LYS A 15 5.77 -7.16 -6.30
CA LYS A 15 5.84 -7.97 -7.53
C LYS A 15 6.05 -9.44 -7.23
N SER A 16 6.94 -9.76 -6.28
CA SER A 16 7.22 -11.15 -5.88
C SER A 16 6.07 -11.77 -5.08
N TYR A 17 5.40 -10.97 -4.25
CA TYR A 17 4.24 -11.40 -3.47
C TYR A 17 3.04 -11.71 -4.36
N ASN A 18 2.88 -10.96 -5.46
CA ASN A 18 1.82 -11.11 -6.46
C ASN A 18 0.43 -11.21 -5.81
N PRO A 19 -0.08 -10.10 -5.24
CA PRO A 19 -1.36 -10.10 -4.53
C PRO A 19 -2.52 -10.52 -5.43
N ASP A 20 -3.43 -11.30 -4.89
CA ASP A 20 -4.68 -11.69 -5.57
C ASP A 20 -5.75 -10.60 -5.39
N ILE A 21 -5.76 -9.94 -4.23
CA ILE A 21 -6.75 -8.93 -3.83
C ILE A 21 -6.05 -7.79 -3.11
N ILE A 22 -6.51 -6.57 -3.38
CA ILE A 22 -6.18 -5.39 -2.58
C ILE A 22 -7.48 -4.78 -2.06
N THR A 23 -7.43 -4.33 -0.81
CA THR A 23 -8.54 -3.64 -0.15
C THR A 23 -8.04 -2.37 0.51
N ILE A 24 -8.78 -1.27 0.39
CA ILE A 24 -8.64 -0.13 1.29
C ILE A 24 -9.19 -0.57 2.65
N ASP A 25 -8.29 -0.83 3.60
CA ASP A 25 -8.66 -1.36 4.90
C ASP A 25 -9.07 -0.24 5.87
N LYS A 26 -8.25 0.82 5.95
CA LYS A 26 -8.49 1.97 6.84
C LYS A 26 -8.06 3.28 6.21
N TYR A 27 -8.78 4.36 6.54
CA TYR A 27 -8.42 5.72 6.19
C TYR A 27 -8.66 6.67 7.37
N SER A 28 -7.69 7.54 7.65
CA SER A 28 -7.77 8.60 8.65
C SER A 28 -7.72 9.94 7.94
N SER A 29 -8.81 10.71 8.03
CA SER A 29 -8.89 12.04 7.43
C SER A 29 -8.01 13.06 8.16
N GLY A 30 -7.91 12.96 9.49
CA GLY A 30 -7.09 13.86 10.32
C GLY A 30 -5.60 13.76 10.01
N LEU A 31 -5.07 12.54 9.92
CA LEU A 31 -3.66 12.29 9.58
C LEU A 31 -3.42 12.15 8.06
N ARG A 32 -4.49 12.17 7.27
CA ARG A 32 -4.49 11.86 5.83
C ARG A 32 -3.74 10.54 5.56
N ARG A 33 -4.01 9.52 6.36
CA ARG A 33 -3.33 8.23 6.27
C ARG A 33 -4.23 7.19 5.63
N LEU A 34 -3.68 6.41 4.71
CA LEU A 34 -4.38 5.32 4.05
C LEU A 34 -3.63 4.01 4.30
N LEU A 35 -4.38 2.96 4.64
CA LEU A 35 -3.87 1.61 4.82
C LEU A 35 -4.49 0.70 3.76
N LEU A 36 -3.65 0.10 2.93
CA LEU A 36 -4.04 -0.92 1.98
C LEU A 36 -3.65 -2.29 2.50
N PHE A 37 -4.59 -3.21 2.47
CA PHE A 37 -4.36 -4.62 2.74
C PHE A 37 -4.15 -5.38 1.42
N LEU A 38 -3.05 -6.12 1.32
CA LEU A 38 -2.69 -6.93 0.17
C LEU A 38 -2.69 -8.40 0.58
N TYR A 39 -3.58 -9.17 -0.06
CA TYR A 39 -3.75 -10.59 0.21
C TYR A 39 -3.31 -11.45 -0.97
N SER A 40 -2.63 -12.55 -0.68
CA SER A 40 -2.34 -13.61 -1.63
C SER A 40 -2.66 -14.98 -1.06
N LYS A 41 -3.40 -15.80 -1.81
CA LYS A 41 -3.74 -17.18 -1.46
C LYS A 41 -2.52 -18.10 -1.40
N LYS A 42 -1.44 -17.73 -2.10
CA LYS A 42 -0.20 -18.51 -2.19
C LYS A 42 0.75 -18.23 -1.03
N ASN A 43 0.54 -17.14 -0.30
CA ASN A 43 1.44 -16.69 0.76
C ASN A 43 0.77 -16.85 2.14
N LYS A 44 1.54 -17.34 3.11
CA LYS A 44 1.07 -17.42 4.51
C LYS A 44 1.10 -16.07 5.23
N GLU A 45 1.97 -15.17 4.76
CA GLU A 45 2.09 -13.80 5.26
C GLU A 45 1.24 -12.86 4.43
N VAL A 46 0.85 -11.74 5.03
CA VAL A 46 0.13 -10.65 4.37
C VAL A 46 1.02 -9.42 4.24
N LEU A 47 0.66 -8.55 3.30
CA LEU A 47 1.28 -7.26 3.13
C LEU A 47 0.30 -6.14 3.48
N TYR A 48 0.81 -5.09 4.09
CA TYR A 48 0.12 -3.82 4.25
C TYR A 48 0.95 -2.71 3.66
N ILE A 49 0.31 -1.79 2.93
CA ILE A 49 0.92 -0.55 2.47
C ILE A 49 0.30 0.61 3.24
N VAL A 50 1.15 1.42 3.87
CA VAL A 50 0.75 2.64 4.56
C VAL A 50 1.16 3.84 3.73
N PHE A 51 0.21 4.69 3.35
CA PHE A 51 0.49 6.00 2.77
C PHE A 51 0.30 7.08 3.82
N LEU A 52 1.30 7.95 3.96
CA LEU A 52 1.27 9.08 4.90
C LEU A 52 1.01 10.37 4.14
N GLY A 53 -0.01 11.16 4.51
CA GLY A 53 -0.30 12.40 3.79
C GLY A 53 -0.86 12.18 2.38
N SER A 54 -1.78 11.22 2.25
CA SER A 54 -2.53 10.96 1.01
C SER A 54 -3.32 12.22 0.60
N ARG A 55 -3.08 12.69 -0.62
CA ARG A 55 -3.71 13.90 -1.20
C ARG A 55 -4.78 13.56 -2.22
N PHE A 56 -4.63 12.42 -2.89
CA PHE A 56 -5.51 11.97 -3.94
C PHE A 56 -5.66 10.46 -3.89
N ILE A 57 -6.90 10.00 -4.01
CA ILE A 57 -7.25 8.57 -4.08
C ILE A 57 -8.29 8.42 -5.17
N LYS A 58 -7.95 7.67 -6.21
CA LYS A 58 -8.87 7.15 -7.22
C LYS A 58 -8.79 5.64 -7.14
N ALA A 59 -9.83 5.01 -6.62
CA ALA A 59 -9.76 3.60 -6.28
C ALA A 59 -11.16 3.03 -6.05
N ASP A 60 -11.38 1.78 -6.45
CA ASP A 60 -12.42 0.97 -5.83
C ASP A 60 -11.98 0.56 -4.42
N PHE A 61 -12.95 0.36 -3.53
CA PHE A 61 -12.66 -0.09 -2.15
C PHE A 61 -11.91 -1.42 -2.10
N SER A 62 -12.16 -2.29 -3.08
CA SER A 62 -11.41 -3.54 -3.25
C SER A 62 -11.38 -3.94 -4.72
N TRP A 63 -10.26 -4.52 -5.17
CA TRP A 63 -10.15 -5.01 -6.54
C TRP A 63 -9.28 -6.28 -6.59
N LYS A 64 -9.41 -7.02 -7.70
CA LYS A 64 -8.79 -8.33 -7.90
C LYS A 64 -7.72 -8.26 -8.98
N ASN A 65 -6.75 -9.17 -8.91
CA ASN A 65 -5.64 -9.30 -9.86
C ASN A 65 -4.91 -7.96 -10.12
N PRO A 66 -4.48 -7.27 -9.05
CA PRO A 66 -3.78 -5.99 -9.16
C PRO A 66 -2.47 -6.09 -9.94
N CYS A 67 -2.12 -5.03 -10.68
CA CYS A 67 -0.80 -4.85 -11.28
C CYS A 67 -0.19 -3.53 -10.81
N LEU A 68 0.30 -3.55 -9.57
CA LEU A 68 0.80 -2.35 -8.90
C LEU A 68 2.18 -1.91 -9.38
N SER A 69 2.36 -0.60 -9.41
CA SER A 69 3.65 0.07 -9.57
C SER A 69 3.69 1.28 -8.65
N ILE A 70 4.79 1.45 -7.91
CA ILE A 70 5.05 2.63 -7.09
C ILE A 70 6.18 3.42 -7.74
N SER A 71 6.05 4.74 -7.77
CA SER A 71 7.09 5.65 -8.25
C SER A 71 7.18 6.89 -7.36
N TYR A 72 8.30 7.59 -7.47
CA TYR A 72 8.50 8.88 -6.83
C TYR A 72 8.56 9.98 -7.90
N ASN A 73 7.80 11.04 -7.70
CA ASN A 73 7.88 12.26 -8.49
C ASN A 73 8.77 13.26 -7.73
N GLU A 74 10.00 13.45 -8.21
CA GLU A 74 10.96 14.36 -7.59
C GLU A 74 10.53 15.83 -7.66
N ASP A 75 9.95 16.28 -8.78
CA ASP A 75 9.54 17.68 -8.95
C ASP A 75 8.48 18.11 -7.93
N LYS A 76 7.53 17.21 -7.66
CA LYS A 76 6.41 17.45 -6.73
C LYS A 76 6.68 16.94 -5.32
N GLN A 77 7.74 16.16 -5.14
CA GLN A 77 8.07 15.44 -3.90
C GLN A 77 6.89 14.55 -3.46
N GLU A 78 6.40 13.70 -4.36
CA GLU A 78 5.21 12.86 -4.14
C GLU A 78 5.47 11.40 -4.49
N VAL A 79 4.97 10.49 -3.65
CA VAL A 79 4.87 9.06 -3.96
C VAL A 79 3.56 8.80 -4.69
N ILE A 80 3.65 8.05 -5.77
CA ILE A 80 2.54 7.68 -6.62
C ILE A 80 2.44 6.15 -6.64
N LEU A 81 1.26 5.60 -6.34
CA LEU A 81 0.95 4.19 -6.57
C LEU A 81 -0.14 4.10 -7.62
N GLU A 82 0.10 3.34 -8.67
CA GLU A 82 -0.82 3.09 -9.77
C GLU A 82 -1.04 1.59 -9.93
N ASP A 83 -2.24 1.21 -10.33
CA ASP A 83 -2.50 -0.12 -10.89
C ASP A 83 -2.66 0.04 -12.40
N LYS A 84 -1.93 -0.74 -13.20
CA LYS A 84 -2.04 -0.63 -14.67
C LYS A 84 -3.29 -1.29 -15.23
N ASN A 85 -3.88 -2.23 -14.49
CA ASN A 85 -5.02 -3.01 -14.94
C ASN A 85 -6.35 -2.44 -14.45
N ASN A 86 -6.31 -1.63 -13.39
CA ASN A 86 -7.46 -1.04 -12.75
C ASN A 86 -7.29 0.48 -12.80
N ASP A 87 -8.36 1.25 -12.96
CA ASP A 87 -8.28 2.72 -13.01
C ASP A 87 -8.02 3.30 -11.60
N PHE A 88 -6.86 2.95 -11.04
CA PHE A 88 -6.47 3.11 -9.67
C PHE A 88 -5.22 3.98 -9.57
N LYS A 89 -5.27 4.98 -8.69
CA LYS A 89 -4.15 5.87 -8.40
C LYS A 89 -4.23 6.46 -7.01
N ILE A 90 -3.14 6.40 -6.26
CA ILE A 90 -2.93 7.14 -5.01
C ILE A 90 -1.75 8.08 -5.19
N ILE A 91 -1.89 9.30 -4.67
CA ILE A 91 -0.80 10.26 -4.55
C ILE A 91 -0.65 10.68 -3.10
N SER A 92 0.58 10.61 -2.60
CA SER A 92 0.93 10.83 -1.20
C SER A 92 2.17 11.72 -1.09
N SER A 93 2.17 12.69 -0.19
CA SER A 93 3.34 13.58 0.02
C SER A 93 4.19 13.25 1.24
N GLY A 94 3.72 12.38 2.14
CA GLY A 94 4.44 11.98 3.35
C GLY A 94 5.16 10.65 3.22
N GLY A 95 5.15 10.04 2.03
CA GLY A 95 5.84 8.78 1.76
C GLY A 95 4.94 7.55 1.79
N ILE A 96 5.60 6.39 1.81
CA ILE A 96 5.01 5.05 1.77
C ILE A 96 5.81 4.11 2.67
N ILE A 97 5.11 3.17 3.30
CA ILE A 97 5.72 2.11 4.13
C ILE A 97 5.08 0.79 3.73
N LEU A 98 5.90 -0.24 3.53
CA LEU A 98 5.43 -1.61 3.38
C LEU A 98 5.68 -2.40 4.66
N LEU A 99 4.67 -3.14 5.09
CA LEU A 99 4.71 -3.99 6.26
C LEU A 99 4.40 -5.41 5.84
N LYS A 100 5.21 -6.38 6.28
CA LYS A 100 5.06 -7.81 5.98
C LYS A 100 5.04 -8.61 7.27
N GLY A 101 4.09 -9.53 7.41
CA GLY A 101 3.98 -10.35 8.60
C GLY A 101 2.79 -11.30 8.58
N LYS A 102 2.52 -11.93 9.72
CA LYS A 102 1.32 -12.75 9.93
C LYS A 102 0.11 -11.84 10.20
N PRO A 103 -1.11 -12.22 9.77
CA PRO A 103 -2.31 -11.40 9.97
C PRO A 103 -2.54 -10.90 11.40
N ASN A 104 -2.26 -11.73 12.41
CA ASN A 104 -2.43 -11.40 13.82
C ASN A 104 -1.41 -10.36 14.33
N GLU A 105 -0.32 -10.10 13.62
CA GLU A 105 0.62 -9.04 13.97
C GLU A 105 0.08 -7.63 13.64
N PHE A 106 -1.06 -7.53 12.93
CA PHE A 106 -1.57 -6.27 12.38
C PHE A 106 -2.81 -5.70 13.10
N GLU A 107 -3.36 -6.37 14.11
CA GLU A 107 -4.66 -6.01 14.73
C GLU A 107 -4.73 -4.54 15.18
N ASN A 108 -3.62 -3.97 15.67
CA ASN A 108 -3.56 -2.60 16.20
C ASN A 108 -2.66 -1.65 15.40
N ILE A 109 -2.32 -1.98 14.15
CA ILE A 109 -1.22 -1.28 13.47
C ILE A 109 -1.55 0.17 13.10
N PHE A 110 -2.83 0.44 12.82
CA PHE A 110 -3.28 1.75 12.36
C PHE A 110 -3.27 2.82 13.45
N ASP A 111 -3.56 2.42 14.69
CA ASP A 111 -3.66 3.32 15.85
C ASP A 111 -2.28 3.60 16.47
N ASN A 112 -1.30 2.70 16.24
CA ASN A 112 0.03 2.77 16.84
C ASN A 112 1.08 3.53 16.01
N TRP A 113 0.73 4.01 14.81
CA TRP A 113 1.66 4.67 13.88
C TRP A 113 1.26 6.11 13.59
#